data_AF-A0A4Q2K1W1-F1
#
_entry.id   AF-A0A4Q2K1W1-F1
#
_cell.length_a   1.000
_cell.length_b   1.000
_cell.length_c   1.000
_cell.angle_alpha   90.00
_cell.angle_beta   90.00
_cell.angle_gamma   90.00
#
_symmetry.space_group_name_H-M   'P 1'
#
loop_
_entity.id
_entity.type
_entity.pdbx_description
1 polymer ?
#
loop_
_entity_poly.entity_id
_entity_poly.type
_entity_poly.pdbx_seq_one_letter_code
_entity_poly.pdbx_strand_id
1 'polypeptide(L)'
;MTEEQEQPVFLDALFRQKRKHGKFRLVEPPRLEGAVADTHAHVHLLADPALEFARCAVWGVDFVCDIIDVQEDAPEVFDRFDGWYVEAAERLPQVVECTREVLAAGGDAVTHLPDGALPAAFVLPEGAAARPLPRLRLACGVHPHNAKFYDDAMEARLVARLADPRVCAVGEIGLDYHYDLSPREDQRQAFRRQIRLAHETGLPVALHVREAHDEAFAMLHEEGFPAAGTLLHCFDLDWGTLEPWVEQGCYVALGGALTFKRCQDTRDAVARTPRNLLLTETDSPYMTPEPMRGVPCGPAHTVFTAACMAEVLGCESAAARAELLAQLRENARALLDRPPTAWQQAHAPAAVNERNCE
;
A
#
# COMPACT_ATOMS: atom_id res chain seq x y z
N MET A 1 -22.14 17.50 10.13
CA MET A 1 -21.64 17.53 8.75
C MET A 1 -21.26 18.96 8.42
N THR A 2 -20.04 19.36 8.78
CA THR A 2 -19.43 20.58 8.26
C THR A 2 -19.13 20.36 6.79
N GLU A 3 -19.32 21.38 5.94
CA GLU A 3 -18.94 21.37 4.54
C GLU A 3 -17.46 20.94 4.38
N GLU A 4 -17.21 19.64 4.21
CA GLU A 4 -15.98 19.17 3.60
C GLU A 4 -16.03 19.68 2.17
N GLN A 5 -15.36 20.80 1.93
CA GLN A 5 -15.08 21.26 0.57
C GLN A 5 -14.40 20.09 -0.15
N GLU A 6 -15.12 19.46 -1.08
CA GLU A 6 -14.59 18.44 -1.98
C GLU A 6 -13.21 18.90 -2.46
N GLN A 7 -12.18 18.12 -2.15
CA GLN A 7 -10.85 18.47 -2.59
C GLN A 7 -10.82 18.40 -4.12
N PRO A 8 -10.21 19.37 -4.81
CA PRO A 8 -10.13 19.35 -6.26
C PRO A 8 -9.40 18.11 -6.74
N VAL A 9 -9.95 17.45 -7.77
CA VAL A 9 -9.25 16.38 -8.48
C VAL A 9 -8.27 17.03 -9.44
N PHE A 10 -6.98 16.80 -9.22
CA PHE A 10 -5.92 17.19 -10.14
C PHE A 10 -5.75 16.09 -11.19
N LEU A 11 -5.54 16.42 -12.46
CA LEU A 11 -5.36 15.42 -13.54
C LEU A 11 -3.89 15.13 -13.87
N ASP A 12 -2.97 15.87 -13.25
CA ASP A 12 -1.53 15.67 -13.36
C ASP A 12 -0.98 14.70 -12.29
N ALA A 13 0.33 14.46 -12.34
CA ALA A 13 1.05 13.62 -11.38
C ALA A 13 1.78 14.41 -10.29
N LEU A 14 1.48 15.69 -10.07
CA LEU A 14 2.23 16.51 -9.12
C LEU A 14 1.77 16.33 -7.68
N PHE A 15 2.74 16.28 -6.79
CA PHE A 15 2.53 16.24 -5.35
C PHE A 15 2.21 17.63 -4.79
N ARG A 16 1.25 17.70 -3.87
CA ARG A 16 0.71 18.96 -3.36
C ARG A 16 0.54 18.95 -1.86
N GLN A 17 0.93 20.05 -1.23
CA GLN A 17 0.65 20.34 0.15
C GLN A 17 -0.51 21.35 0.25
N LYS A 18 -1.58 20.99 0.95
CA LYS A 18 -2.71 21.88 1.22
C LYS A 18 -2.25 23.11 2.01
N ARG A 19 -2.68 24.29 1.56
CA ARG A 19 -2.49 25.59 2.22
C ARG A 19 -3.87 26.16 2.59
N LYS A 20 -3.88 27.35 3.19
CA LYS A 20 -5.11 28.05 3.57
C LYS A 20 -5.93 28.45 2.33
N HIS A 21 -7.24 28.65 2.51
CA HIS A 21 -8.14 29.18 1.48
C HIS A 21 -8.20 28.33 0.19
N GLY A 22 -8.14 27.00 0.32
CA GLY A 22 -8.23 26.09 -0.83
C GLY A 22 -7.05 26.17 -1.80
N LYS A 23 -5.92 26.78 -1.39
CA LYS A 23 -4.69 26.83 -2.19
C LYS A 23 -3.81 25.62 -1.90
N PHE A 24 -2.99 25.25 -2.88
CA PHE A 24 -2.06 24.13 -2.81
C PHE A 24 -0.68 24.60 -3.23
N ARG A 25 0.34 24.07 -2.57
CA ARG A 25 1.74 24.32 -2.91
C ARG A 25 2.34 23.04 -3.47
N LEU A 26 3.04 23.13 -4.60
CA LEU A 26 3.77 21.98 -5.15
C LEU A 26 4.84 21.49 -4.17
N VAL A 27 5.02 20.18 -4.10
CA VAL A 27 6.03 19.51 -3.30
C VAL A 27 7.01 18.84 -4.23
N GLU A 28 8.30 19.12 -4.05
CA GLU A 28 9.35 18.51 -4.86
C GLU A 28 9.37 17.00 -4.59
N PRO A 29 9.24 16.16 -5.62
CA PRO A 29 9.33 14.72 -5.47
C PRO A 29 10.77 14.30 -5.14
N PRO A 30 10.98 13.27 -4.31
CA PRO A 30 12.31 12.70 -4.15
C PRO A 30 12.80 12.10 -5.46
N ARG A 31 14.11 12.19 -5.70
CA ARG A 31 14.76 11.49 -6.82
C ARG A 31 15.14 10.10 -6.34
N LEU A 32 14.53 9.08 -6.94
CA LEU A 32 14.81 7.69 -6.63
C LEU A 32 15.63 7.04 -7.75
N GLU A 33 16.61 6.23 -7.37
CA GLU A 33 17.49 5.50 -8.28
C GLU A 33 16.92 4.14 -8.73
N GLY A 34 15.66 3.85 -8.40
CA GLY A 34 15.00 2.59 -8.69
C GLY A 34 13.49 2.69 -8.56
N ALA A 35 12.81 1.62 -8.94
CA ALA A 35 11.37 1.47 -8.74
C ALA A 35 11.05 1.17 -7.27
N VAL A 36 9.81 1.48 -6.88
CA VAL A 36 9.28 1.23 -5.54
C VAL A 36 7.99 0.42 -5.60
N ALA A 37 7.65 -0.21 -4.49
CA ALA A 37 6.41 -0.96 -4.32
C ALA A 37 5.52 -0.26 -3.28
N ASP A 38 4.22 -0.35 -3.49
CA ASP A 38 3.22 -0.08 -2.47
C ASP A 38 2.56 -1.41 -2.07
N THR A 39 2.94 -1.96 -0.93
CA THR A 39 2.46 -3.28 -0.48
C THR A 39 1.10 -3.23 0.19
N HIS A 40 0.52 -2.05 0.40
CA HIS A 40 -0.78 -1.91 1.06
C HIS A 40 -1.43 -0.57 0.71
N ALA A 41 -2.50 -0.64 -0.09
CA ALA A 41 -3.36 0.50 -0.42
C ALA A 41 -4.82 0.03 -0.52
N HIS A 42 -5.77 0.94 -0.30
CA HIS A 42 -7.18 0.78 -0.64
C HIS A 42 -7.51 1.68 -1.84
N VAL A 43 -6.95 1.32 -2.99
CA VAL A 43 -7.03 2.12 -4.22
C VAL A 43 -8.48 2.28 -4.67
N HIS A 44 -9.32 1.27 -4.47
CA HIS A 44 -10.74 1.30 -4.80
C HIS A 44 -11.55 2.34 -4.00
N LEU A 45 -11.03 2.83 -2.86
CA LEU A 45 -11.62 3.92 -2.08
C LEU A 45 -11.22 5.32 -2.58
N LEU A 46 -10.23 5.40 -3.48
CA LEU A 46 -9.82 6.65 -4.09
C LEU A 46 -10.84 7.10 -5.13
N ALA A 47 -10.95 8.42 -5.31
CA ALA A 47 -11.92 9.01 -6.23
C ALA A 47 -11.72 8.58 -7.70
N ASP A 48 -10.48 8.26 -8.08
CA ASP A 48 -10.12 7.88 -9.46
C ASP A 48 -8.95 6.85 -9.48
N PRO A 49 -9.24 5.55 -9.30
CA PRO A 49 -8.22 4.49 -9.26
C PRO A 49 -7.33 4.44 -10.52
N ALA A 50 -7.92 4.65 -11.70
CA ALA A 50 -7.18 4.62 -12.97
C ALA A 50 -6.14 5.76 -13.06
N LEU A 51 -6.51 6.96 -12.60
CA LEU A 51 -5.57 8.06 -12.49
C LEU A 51 -4.41 7.75 -11.54
N GLU A 52 -4.70 7.11 -10.41
CA GLU A 52 -3.68 6.77 -9.41
C GLU A 52 -2.67 5.75 -9.94
N PHE A 53 -3.10 4.77 -10.74
CA PHE A 53 -2.17 3.87 -11.43
C PHE A 53 -1.33 4.57 -12.50
N ALA A 54 -1.90 5.53 -13.23
CA ALA A 54 -1.12 6.35 -14.16
C ALA A 54 -0.07 7.19 -13.41
N ARG A 55 -0.43 7.78 -12.25
CA ARG A 55 0.51 8.50 -11.36
C ARG A 55 1.63 7.61 -10.84
N CYS A 56 1.31 6.37 -10.47
CA CYS A 56 2.29 5.36 -10.08
C CYS A 56 3.33 5.14 -11.18
N ALA A 57 2.88 4.93 -12.41
CA ALA A 57 3.78 4.73 -13.56
C ALA A 57 4.70 5.94 -13.78
N VAL A 58 4.17 7.17 -13.69
CA VAL A 58 4.98 8.40 -13.79
C VAL A 58 6.12 8.38 -12.79
N TRP A 59 5.85 8.06 -11.53
CA TRP A 59 6.84 8.12 -10.44
C TRP A 59 7.65 6.84 -10.24
N GLY A 60 7.37 5.78 -11.02
CA GLY A 60 8.12 4.53 -10.94
C GLY A 60 7.71 3.65 -9.76
N VAL A 61 6.46 3.75 -9.32
CA VAL A 61 5.83 2.72 -8.49
C VAL A 61 5.46 1.57 -9.43
N ASP A 62 6.08 0.40 -9.24
CA ASP A 62 5.97 -0.73 -10.17
C ASP A 62 5.21 -1.94 -9.61
N PHE A 63 4.75 -1.84 -8.37
CA PHE A 63 3.90 -2.83 -7.72
C PHE A 63 2.93 -2.14 -6.77
N VAL A 64 1.65 -2.54 -6.79
CA VAL A 64 0.61 -2.10 -5.85
C VAL A 64 -0.21 -3.32 -5.41
N CYS A 65 -0.39 -3.48 -4.10
CA CYS A 65 -1.36 -4.44 -3.53
C CYS A 65 -2.58 -3.68 -3.00
N ASP A 66 -3.74 -3.93 -3.61
CA ASP A 66 -5.02 -3.37 -3.17
C ASP A 66 -5.66 -4.30 -2.13
N ILE A 67 -6.11 -3.74 -1.02
CA ILE A 67 -6.57 -4.48 0.16
C ILE A 67 -8.09 -4.42 0.21
N ILE A 68 -8.72 -5.59 0.18
CA ILE A 68 -10.17 -5.73 0.08
C ILE A 68 -10.74 -6.35 1.36
N ASP A 69 -11.64 -5.63 2.02
CA ASP A 69 -12.48 -6.17 3.08
C ASP A 69 -13.75 -6.77 2.46
N VAL A 70 -13.90 -8.09 2.56
CA VAL A 70 -15.01 -8.82 1.92
C VAL A 70 -16.38 -8.45 2.51
N GLN A 71 -16.42 -7.88 3.72
CA GLN A 71 -17.64 -7.43 4.37
C GLN A 71 -18.03 -6.02 3.94
N GLU A 72 -17.08 -5.09 3.84
CA GLU A 72 -17.36 -3.67 3.52
C GLU A 72 -17.40 -3.40 2.01
N ASP A 73 -16.52 -4.04 1.26
CA ASP A 73 -16.29 -3.69 -0.13
C ASP A 73 -17.26 -4.37 -1.08
N ALA A 74 -17.62 -3.60 -2.11
CA ALA A 74 -18.55 -4.04 -3.12
C ALA A 74 -17.96 -5.22 -3.92
N PRO A 75 -18.72 -6.31 -4.13
CA PRO A 75 -18.27 -7.47 -4.92
C PRO A 75 -17.65 -7.13 -6.28
N GLU A 76 -18.10 -6.04 -6.88
CA GLU A 76 -17.72 -5.57 -8.21
C GLU A 76 -16.33 -4.91 -8.24
N VAL A 77 -15.73 -4.56 -7.09
CA VAL A 77 -14.36 -4.02 -7.03
C VAL A 77 -13.37 -4.96 -7.73
N PHE A 78 -13.52 -6.27 -7.54
CA PHE A 78 -12.74 -7.31 -8.20
C PHE A 78 -12.85 -7.29 -9.73
N ASP A 79 -14.01 -6.90 -10.25
CA ASP A 79 -14.30 -6.95 -11.69
C ASP A 79 -13.86 -5.65 -12.39
N ARG A 80 -13.78 -4.54 -11.64
CA ARG A 80 -13.37 -3.24 -12.17
C ARG A 80 -11.86 -3.08 -12.32
N PHE A 81 -11.08 -3.92 -11.63
CA PHE A 81 -9.64 -3.80 -11.55
C PHE A 81 -8.94 -3.82 -12.91
N ASP A 82 -9.30 -4.77 -13.78
CA ASP A 82 -8.73 -4.87 -15.13
C ASP A 82 -9.12 -3.65 -15.99
N GLY A 83 -10.34 -3.13 -15.79
CA GLY A 83 -10.82 -1.92 -16.46
C GLY A 83 -10.05 -0.67 -16.05
N TRP A 84 -9.78 -0.51 -14.75
CA TRP A 84 -8.93 0.60 -14.25
C TRP A 84 -7.52 0.53 -14.81
N TYR A 85 -6.97 -0.66 -14.98
CA TYR A 85 -5.65 -0.84 -15.57
C TYR A 85 -5.61 -0.41 -17.05
N VAL A 86 -6.61 -0.82 -17.84
CA VAL A 86 -6.72 -0.40 -19.24
C VAL A 86 -6.88 1.13 -19.34
N GLU A 87 -7.77 1.70 -18.53
CA GLU A 87 -8.01 3.14 -18.50
C GLU A 87 -6.75 3.92 -18.08
N ALA A 88 -6.00 3.41 -17.09
CA ALA A 88 -4.74 4.02 -16.65
C ALA A 88 -3.71 4.06 -17.78
N ALA A 89 -3.61 2.99 -18.59
CA ALA A 89 -2.68 2.93 -19.71
C ALA A 89 -3.03 3.96 -20.79
N GLU A 90 -4.33 4.11 -21.07
CA GLU A 90 -4.85 5.10 -22.02
C GLU A 90 -4.65 6.54 -21.55
N ARG A 91 -4.66 6.78 -20.23
CA ARG A 91 -4.56 8.11 -19.60
C ARG A 91 -3.13 8.54 -19.29
N LEU A 92 -2.17 7.60 -19.21
CA LEU A 92 -0.79 7.91 -18.82
C LEU A 92 -0.15 9.03 -19.68
N PRO A 93 -0.24 9.04 -21.02
CA PRO A 93 0.30 10.13 -21.83
C PRO A 93 -0.27 11.51 -21.47
N GLN A 94 -1.58 11.58 -21.22
CA GLN A 94 -2.33 12.79 -20.89
C GLN A 94 -1.97 13.29 -19.49
N VAL A 95 -1.83 12.39 -18.51
CA VAL A 95 -1.35 12.74 -17.16
C VAL A 95 0.03 13.40 -17.24
N VAL A 96 0.93 12.86 -18.06
CA VAL A 96 2.26 13.43 -18.27
C VAL A 96 2.19 14.77 -18.99
N GLU A 97 1.33 14.92 -19.99
CA GLU A 97 1.10 16.20 -20.69
C GLU A 97 0.56 17.28 -19.74
N CYS A 98 -0.53 17.01 -19.02
CA CYS A 98 -1.08 17.91 -18.01
C CYS A 98 -0.03 18.29 -16.95
N THR A 99 0.81 17.34 -16.54
CA THR A 99 1.92 17.63 -15.62
C THR A 99 2.89 18.65 -16.20
N ARG A 100 3.29 18.50 -17.47
CA ARG A 100 4.17 19.47 -18.15
C ARG A 100 3.52 20.84 -18.28
N GLU A 101 2.23 20.90 -18.59
CA GLU A 101 1.49 22.16 -18.71
C GLU A 101 1.45 22.94 -17.39
N VAL A 102 1.09 22.28 -16.28
CA VAL A 102 1.06 22.90 -14.95
C VAL A 102 2.44 23.41 -14.55
N LEU A 103 3.50 22.64 -14.83
CA LEU A 103 4.87 23.03 -14.53
C LEU A 103 5.35 24.21 -15.40
N ALA A 104 5.05 24.20 -16.70
CA ALA A 104 5.39 25.29 -17.62
C ALA A 104 4.69 26.60 -17.25
N ALA A 105 3.45 26.52 -16.74
CA ALA A 105 2.71 27.67 -16.23
C ALA A 105 3.17 28.13 -14.83
N GLY A 106 4.01 27.35 -14.13
CA GLY A 106 4.44 27.64 -12.76
C GLY A 106 3.37 27.37 -11.70
N GLY A 107 2.36 26.57 -12.02
CA GLY A 107 1.18 26.32 -11.21
C GLY A 107 -0.12 26.39 -12.01
N ASP A 108 -1.24 26.40 -11.29
CA ASP A 108 -2.59 26.55 -11.83
C ASP A 108 -3.41 27.53 -10.96
N ALA A 109 -4.72 27.63 -11.17
CA ALA A 109 -5.57 28.57 -10.43
C ALA A 109 -5.52 28.39 -8.89
N VAL A 110 -5.29 27.16 -8.41
CA VAL A 110 -5.23 26.82 -6.98
C VAL A 110 -3.84 26.36 -6.54
N THR A 111 -2.96 25.98 -7.46
CA THR A 111 -1.63 25.42 -7.22
C THR A 111 -0.53 26.44 -7.53
N HIS A 112 0.48 26.56 -6.66
CA HIS A 112 1.65 27.42 -6.90
C HIS A 112 2.96 26.69 -6.59
N LEU A 113 4.03 27.12 -7.23
CA LEU A 113 5.39 26.76 -6.84
C LEU A 113 5.72 27.29 -5.43
N PRO A 114 6.58 26.59 -4.66
CA PRO A 114 7.11 27.14 -3.42
C PRO A 114 7.87 28.47 -3.64
N ASP A 115 7.87 29.33 -2.62
CA ASP A 115 8.61 30.59 -2.65
C ASP A 115 10.10 30.35 -2.96
N GLY A 116 10.60 31.01 -4.01
CA GLY A 116 11.99 30.88 -4.46
C GLY A 116 12.32 29.58 -5.21
N ALA A 117 11.35 28.67 -5.41
CA ALA A 117 11.58 27.46 -6.19
C ALA A 117 11.64 27.76 -7.68
N LEU A 118 12.57 27.08 -8.37
CA LEU A 118 12.64 27.09 -9.82
C LEU A 118 11.78 25.95 -10.38
N PRO A 119 11.03 26.16 -11.49
CA PRO A 119 10.27 25.09 -12.14
C PRO A 119 11.14 23.86 -12.48
N ALA A 120 12.43 24.07 -12.76
CA ALA A 120 13.40 23.03 -13.05
C ALA A 120 13.70 22.05 -11.89
N ALA A 121 13.21 22.31 -10.67
CA ALA A 121 13.28 21.32 -9.59
C ALA A 121 12.25 20.19 -9.77
N PHE A 122 11.14 20.47 -10.47
CA PHE A 122 10.00 19.57 -10.62
C PHE A 122 10.06 18.85 -11.96
N VAL A 123 11.10 18.05 -12.18
CA VAL A 123 11.31 17.38 -13.48
C VAL A 123 10.63 16.02 -13.47
N LEU A 124 9.82 15.76 -14.50
CA LEU A 124 9.30 14.43 -14.77
C LEU A 124 10.44 13.45 -15.07
N PRO A 125 10.36 12.19 -14.59
CA PRO A 125 11.33 11.18 -14.98
C PRO A 125 11.40 10.99 -16.50
N GLU A 126 12.59 10.67 -17.01
CA GLU A 126 12.77 10.38 -18.42
C GLU A 126 11.87 9.20 -18.84
N GLY A 127 11.20 9.35 -19.99
CA GLY A 127 10.30 8.32 -20.51
C GLY A 127 8.99 8.13 -19.73
N ALA A 128 8.61 9.03 -18.81
CA ALA A 128 7.43 8.87 -17.94
C ALA A 128 6.13 8.43 -18.67
N ALA A 129 5.89 8.92 -19.90
CA ALA A 129 4.69 8.58 -20.68
C ALA A 129 4.68 7.15 -21.26
N ALA A 130 5.80 6.44 -21.21
CA ALA A 130 5.96 5.08 -21.74
C ALA A 130 6.41 4.09 -20.65
N ARG A 131 6.39 4.49 -19.38
CA ARG A 131 6.68 3.59 -18.26
C ARG A 131 5.59 2.53 -18.14
N PRO A 132 5.94 1.29 -17.75
CA PRO A 132 4.92 0.28 -17.46
C PRO A 132 4.08 0.73 -16.26
N LEU A 133 2.80 0.40 -16.30
CA LEU A 133 1.92 0.49 -15.13
C LEU A 133 2.40 -0.45 -14.02
N PRO A 134 2.06 -0.16 -12.75
CA PRO A 134 2.38 -1.05 -11.65
C PRO A 134 1.74 -2.43 -11.84
N ARG A 135 2.46 -3.48 -11.46
CA ARG A 135 1.86 -4.80 -11.25
C ARG A 135 0.85 -4.69 -10.13
N LEU A 136 -0.33 -5.25 -10.36
CA LEU A 136 -1.42 -5.12 -9.42
C LEU A 136 -1.79 -6.48 -8.82
N ARG A 137 -1.93 -6.54 -7.51
CA ARG A 137 -2.40 -7.71 -6.76
C ARG A 137 -3.45 -7.31 -5.75
N LEU A 138 -4.20 -8.30 -5.27
CA LEU A 138 -5.22 -8.12 -4.24
C LEU A 138 -4.82 -8.86 -2.97
N ALA A 139 -5.14 -8.31 -1.80
CA ALA A 139 -5.29 -9.10 -0.58
C ALA A 139 -6.76 -9.09 -0.19
N CYS A 140 -7.25 -10.19 0.39
CA CYS A 140 -8.64 -10.27 0.84
C CYS A 140 -8.73 -10.79 2.26
N GLY A 141 -9.54 -10.13 3.08
CA GLY A 141 -9.76 -10.48 4.47
C GLY A 141 -11.03 -9.83 5.01
N VAL A 142 -11.21 -9.93 6.33
CA VAL A 142 -12.18 -9.17 7.08
C VAL A 142 -11.43 -8.49 8.22
N HIS A 143 -11.39 -7.16 8.16
CA HIS A 143 -10.67 -6.29 9.07
C HIS A 143 -11.24 -6.42 10.50
N PRO A 144 -10.43 -6.25 11.57
CA PRO A 144 -10.91 -6.32 12.96
C PRO A 144 -12.11 -5.42 13.26
N HIS A 145 -12.29 -4.30 12.56
CA HIS A 145 -13.47 -3.45 12.72
C HIS A 145 -14.77 -4.15 12.33
N ASN A 146 -14.70 -5.10 11.40
CA ASN A 146 -15.80 -5.87 10.84
C ASN A 146 -15.94 -7.29 11.45
N ALA A 147 -15.08 -7.66 12.40
CA ALA A 147 -15.04 -9.01 12.98
C ALA A 147 -16.36 -9.50 13.59
N LYS A 148 -17.21 -8.60 14.13
CA LYS A 148 -18.56 -8.92 14.62
C LYS A 148 -19.51 -9.50 13.55
N PHE A 149 -19.17 -9.37 12.28
CA PHE A 149 -19.92 -9.92 11.14
C PHE A 149 -19.29 -11.20 10.58
N TYR A 150 -18.21 -11.71 11.18
CA TYR A 150 -17.46 -12.86 10.68
C TYR A 150 -18.12 -14.19 11.10
N ASP A 151 -19.19 -14.56 10.40
CA ASP A 151 -19.86 -15.86 10.52
C ASP A 151 -19.43 -16.84 9.40
N ASP A 152 -20.03 -18.04 9.39
CA ASP A 152 -19.71 -19.07 8.39
C ASP A 152 -20.06 -18.66 6.96
N ALA A 153 -21.07 -17.79 6.80
CA ALA A 153 -21.43 -17.26 5.48
C ALA A 153 -20.40 -16.23 4.99
N MET A 154 -19.89 -15.40 5.89
CA MET A 154 -18.80 -14.48 5.61
C MET A 154 -17.50 -15.23 5.27
N GLU A 155 -17.15 -16.26 6.03
CA GLU A 155 -16.00 -17.11 5.75
C GLU A 155 -16.12 -17.76 4.37
N ALA A 156 -17.30 -18.29 4.01
CA ALA A 156 -17.53 -18.86 2.69
C ALA A 156 -17.36 -17.82 1.55
N ARG A 157 -17.78 -16.58 1.76
CA ARG A 157 -17.55 -15.47 0.81
C ARG A 157 -16.06 -15.16 0.66
N LEU A 158 -15.33 -15.11 1.77
CA LEU A 158 -13.89 -14.89 1.77
C LEU A 158 -13.16 -16.02 1.02
N VAL A 159 -13.47 -17.28 1.32
CA VAL A 159 -12.92 -18.46 0.63
C VAL A 159 -13.12 -18.37 -0.88
N ALA A 160 -14.32 -17.99 -1.32
CA ALA A 160 -14.59 -17.80 -2.75
C ALA A 160 -13.71 -16.72 -3.40
N ARG A 161 -13.35 -15.65 -2.66
CA ARG A 161 -12.43 -14.61 -3.14
C ARG A 161 -10.98 -15.06 -3.13
N LEU A 162 -10.54 -15.78 -2.10
CA LEU A 162 -9.16 -16.29 -2.02
C LEU A 162 -8.82 -17.23 -3.18
N ALA A 163 -9.81 -17.87 -3.80
CA ALA A 163 -9.64 -18.74 -4.96
C ALA A 163 -9.22 -17.99 -6.24
N ASP A 164 -9.39 -16.65 -6.30
CA ASP A 164 -8.95 -15.86 -7.44
C ASP A 164 -7.41 -15.74 -7.47
N PRO A 165 -6.73 -16.17 -8.56
CA PRO A 165 -5.29 -16.02 -8.78
C PRO A 165 -4.70 -14.62 -8.59
N ARG A 166 -5.50 -13.55 -8.73
CA ARG A 166 -5.06 -12.17 -8.48
C ARG A 166 -4.84 -11.91 -6.98
N VAL A 167 -5.51 -12.68 -6.11
CA VAL A 167 -5.35 -12.60 -4.66
C VAL A 167 -4.01 -13.23 -4.26
N CYS A 168 -3.22 -12.47 -3.50
CA CYS A 168 -1.86 -12.82 -3.12
C CYS A 168 -1.68 -13.02 -1.61
N ALA A 169 -2.64 -12.61 -0.77
CA ALA A 169 -2.58 -12.70 0.68
C ALA A 169 -3.98 -12.78 1.30
N VAL A 170 -4.06 -13.37 2.50
CA VAL A 170 -5.21 -13.24 3.39
C VAL A 170 -5.00 -11.97 4.23
N GLY A 171 -5.77 -10.94 3.95
CA GLY A 171 -5.58 -9.62 4.56
C GLY A 171 -6.49 -8.55 3.96
N GLU A 172 -6.87 -7.54 4.72
CA GLU A 172 -6.34 -7.24 6.04
C GLU A 172 -7.06 -7.96 7.18
N ILE A 173 -6.30 -8.56 8.11
CA ILE A 173 -6.81 -9.31 9.27
C ILE A 173 -6.02 -8.94 10.52
N GLY A 174 -6.58 -9.13 11.72
CA GLY A 174 -5.82 -8.95 12.96
C GLY A 174 -6.65 -8.39 14.08
N LEU A 175 -6.07 -7.46 14.85
CA LEU A 175 -6.65 -6.90 16.08
C LEU A 175 -6.50 -5.38 16.12
N ASP A 176 -7.58 -4.69 16.49
CA ASP A 176 -7.59 -3.24 16.73
C ASP A 176 -8.26 -2.94 18.07
N TYR A 177 -7.44 -2.61 19.08
CA TYR A 177 -7.89 -2.22 20.42
C TYR A 177 -7.92 -0.71 20.63
N HIS A 178 -7.50 0.06 19.63
CA HIS A 178 -7.54 1.50 19.67
C HIS A 178 -8.94 2.04 19.36
N TYR A 179 -9.52 1.61 18.24
CA TYR A 179 -10.89 1.97 17.87
C TYR A 179 -11.92 1.00 18.44
N ASP A 180 -11.54 -0.27 18.64
CA ASP A 180 -12.34 -1.31 19.33
C ASP A 180 -13.79 -1.42 18.77
N LEU A 181 -13.95 -1.34 17.44
CA LEU A 181 -15.26 -1.28 16.75
C LEU A 181 -16.00 -2.62 16.66
N SER A 182 -15.34 -3.72 17.00
CA SER A 182 -15.95 -5.04 17.20
C SER A 182 -15.52 -5.59 18.56
N PRO A 183 -16.37 -6.37 19.25
CA PRO A 183 -15.98 -7.03 20.50
C PRO A 183 -14.69 -7.81 20.34
N ARG A 184 -13.77 -7.69 21.30
CA ARG A 184 -12.44 -8.31 21.23
C ARG A 184 -12.48 -9.82 21.04
N GLU A 185 -13.51 -10.49 21.56
CA GLU A 185 -13.67 -11.93 21.34
C GLU A 185 -14.00 -12.24 19.88
N ASP A 186 -14.86 -11.45 19.24
CA ASP A 186 -15.16 -11.60 17.82
C ASP A 186 -13.91 -11.34 16.97
N GLN A 187 -13.13 -10.30 17.32
CA GLN A 187 -11.82 -10.04 16.68
C GLN A 187 -10.88 -11.24 16.80
N ARG A 188 -10.72 -11.82 18.01
CA ARG A 188 -9.89 -13.00 18.22
C ARG A 188 -10.33 -14.20 17.40
N GLN A 189 -11.63 -14.50 17.40
CA GLN A 189 -12.17 -15.66 16.67
C GLN A 189 -12.01 -15.48 15.16
N ALA A 190 -12.35 -14.31 14.63
CA ALA A 190 -12.15 -13.98 13.22
C ALA A 190 -10.68 -14.06 12.83
N PHE A 191 -9.77 -13.55 13.67
CA PHE A 191 -8.34 -13.60 13.39
C PHE A 191 -7.81 -15.04 13.32
N ARG A 192 -8.12 -15.90 14.30
CA ARG A 192 -7.72 -17.31 14.29
C ARG A 192 -8.22 -18.06 13.05
N ARG A 193 -9.50 -17.87 12.71
CA ARG A 193 -10.12 -18.52 11.54
C ARG A 193 -9.42 -18.10 10.24
N GLN A 194 -9.12 -16.81 10.09
CA GLN A 194 -8.43 -16.31 8.90
C GLN A 194 -6.95 -16.73 8.82
N ILE A 195 -6.24 -16.87 9.95
CA ILE A 195 -4.90 -17.50 9.97
C ILE A 195 -4.97 -18.94 9.45
N ARG A 196 -5.98 -19.72 9.87
CA ARG A 196 -6.17 -21.10 9.40
C ARG A 196 -6.46 -21.15 7.90
N LEU A 197 -7.23 -20.20 7.36
CA LEU A 197 -7.41 -20.07 5.91
C LEU A 197 -6.09 -19.79 5.19
N ALA A 198 -5.20 -18.97 5.76
CA ALA A 198 -3.88 -18.72 5.16
C ALA A 198 -3.05 -20.01 5.07
N HIS A 199 -3.09 -20.86 6.11
CA HIS A 199 -2.46 -22.18 6.09
C HIS A 199 -3.08 -23.11 5.04
N GLU A 200 -4.41 -23.17 4.95
CA GLU A 200 -5.12 -24.01 3.99
C GLU A 200 -4.83 -23.60 2.54
N THR A 201 -4.89 -22.30 2.27
CA THR A 201 -4.73 -21.72 0.93
C THR A 201 -3.26 -21.64 0.50
N GLY A 202 -2.33 -21.70 1.46
CA GLY A 202 -0.89 -21.51 1.22
C GLY A 202 -0.52 -20.05 0.90
N LEU A 203 -1.37 -19.10 1.28
CA LEU A 203 -1.18 -17.66 1.11
C LEU A 203 -0.51 -17.06 2.36
N PRO A 204 0.26 -15.97 2.21
CA PRO A 204 0.74 -15.19 3.35
C PRO A 204 -0.41 -14.41 3.98
N VAL A 205 -0.18 -13.86 5.17
CA VAL A 205 -1.12 -12.95 5.84
C VAL A 205 -0.61 -11.51 5.79
N ALA A 206 -1.52 -10.56 5.61
CA ALA A 206 -1.28 -9.13 5.81
C ALA A 206 -2.07 -8.65 7.04
N LEU A 207 -1.35 -8.18 8.05
CA LEU A 207 -1.87 -7.99 9.40
C LEU A 207 -2.13 -6.51 9.71
N HIS A 208 -3.33 -6.21 10.21
CA HIS A 208 -3.60 -5.02 11.02
C HIS A 208 -3.38 -5.33 12.48
N VAL A 209 -2.46 -4.62 13.13
CA VAL A 209 -2.30 -4.75 14.58
C VAL A 209 -2.16 -3.38 15.21
N ARG A 210 -3.15 -3.00 16.01
CA ARG A 210 -3.16 -1.69 16.66
C ARG A 210 -3.48 -1.81 18.14
N GLU A 211 -2.53 -1.40 18.97
CA GLU A 211 -2.58 -1.53 20.44
C GLU A 211 -2.83 -2.97 20.94
N ALA A 212 -2.48 -3.98 20.12
CA ALA A 212 -2.74 -5.39 20.38
C ALA A 212 -1.57 -6.32 19.97
N HIS A 213 -0.36 -5.78 19.87
CA HIS A 213 0.82 -6.46 19.33
C HIS A 213 1.18 -7.76 20.05
N ASP A 214 1.24 -7.74 21.38
CA ASP A 214 1.59 -8.93 22.17
C ASP A 214 0.56 -10.07 22.01
N GLU A 215 -0.73 -9.73 21.99
CA GLU A 215 -1.81 -10.72 21.84
C GLU A 215 -1.84 -11.28 20.41
N ALA A 216 -1.71 -10.42 19.40
CA ALA A 216 -1.65 -10.87 18.00
C ALA A 216 -0.45 -11.80 17.75
N PHE A 217 0.72 -11.45 18.30
CA PHE A 217 1.93 -12.28 18.21
C PHE A 217 1.73 -13.64 18.89
N ALA A 218 1.17 -13.66 20.10
CA ALA A 218 0.89 -14.89 20.83
C ALA A 218 -0.08 -15.80 20.06
N MET A 219 -1.12 -15.23 19.45
CA MET A 219 -2.07 -15.99 18.63
C MET A 219 -1.45 -16.57 17.37
N LEU A 220 -0.58 -15.83 16.67
CA LEU A 220 0.18 -16.36 15.53
C LEU A 220 1.17 -17.45 15.97
N HIS A 221 1.73 -17.35 17.16
CA HIS A 221 2.57 -18.41 17.73
C HIS A 221 1.75 -19.68 18.05
N GLU A 222 0.53 -19.54 18.58
CA GLU A 222 -0.40 -20.63 18.87
C GLU A 222 -0.92 -21.33 17.61
N GLU A 223 -1.37 -20.56 16.61
CA GLU A 223 -1.92 -21.07 15.34
C GLU A 223 -0.80 -21.46 14.34
N GLY A 224 0.44 -21.04 14.61
CA GLY A 224 1.58 -21.15 13.72
C GLY A 224 1.63 -20.02 12.69
N PHE A 225 2.82 -19.47 12.46
CA PHE A 225 3.04 -18.49 11.39
C PHE A 225 2.87 -19.15 10.02
N PRO A 226 2.09 -18.56 9.10
CA PRO A 226 1.96 -19.07 7.74
C PRO A 226 3.33 -19.21 7.06
N ALA A 227 3.64 -20.40 6.55
CA ALA A 227 4.92 -20.69 5.88
C ALA A 227 5.15 -19.82 4.63
N ALA A 228 4.06 -19.28 4.07
CA ALA A 228 4.05 -18.38 2.94
C ALA A 228 4.53 -16.95 3.26
N GLY A 229 4.64 -16.59 4.54
CA GLY A 229 5.05 -15.27 5.00
C GLY A 229 3.97 -14.56 5.83
N THR A 230 4.41 -13.57 6.61
CA THR A 230 3.57 -12.72 7.45
C THR A 230 4.03 -11.29 7.27
N LEU A 231 3.11 -10.40 6.93
CA LEU A 231 3.35 -8.96 6.78
C LEU A 231 2.66 -8.20 7.92
N LEU A 232 3.44 -7.42 8.67
CA LEU A 232 2.94 -6.42 9.59
C LEU A 232 2.77 -5.09 8.84
N HIS A 233 1.52 -4.73 8.55
CA HIS A 233 1.16 -3.47 7.89
C HIS A 233 1.28 -2.29 8.87
N CYS A 234 1.61 -1.11 8.34
CA CYS A 234 1.59 0.18 9.00
C CYS A 234 2.30 0.20 10.36
N PHE A 235 3.48 -0.42 10.43
CA PHE A 235 4.21 -0.45 11.69
C PHE A 235 4.74 0.94 12.06
N ASP A 236 4.34 1.44 13.24
CA ASP A 236 4.72 2.77 13.72
C ASP A 236 5.23 2.82 15.17
N LEU A 237 5.62 1.68 15.74
CA LEU A 237 6.10 1.56 17.12
C LEU A 237 7.63 1.41 17.23
N ASP A 238 8.12 1.13 18.44
CA ASP A 238 9.55 1.00 18.75
C ASP A 238 10.12 -0.39 18.43
N TRP A 239 11.44 -0.52 18.56
CA TRP A 239 12.12 -1.80 18.34
C TRP A 239 11.69 -2.88 19.35
N GLY A 240 11.42 -2.53 20.60
CA GLY A 240 11.03 -3.50 21.62
C GLY A 240 9.75 -4.25 21.24
N THR A 241 8.84 -3.56 20.57
CA THR A 241 7.63 -4.14 20.00
C THR A 241 7.92 -4.92 18.70
N LEU A 242 8.82 -4.41 17.85
CA LEU A 242 9.12 -4.98 16.53
C LEU A 242 9.99 -6.26 16.57
N GLU A 243 10.93 -6.33 17.51
CA GLU A 243 11.97 -7.37 17.59
C GLU A 243 11.42 -8.79 17.49
N PRO A 244 10.37 -9.19 18.26
CA PRO A 244 9.87 -10.55 18.19
C PRO A 244 9.33 -10.92 16.79
N TRP A 245 8.71 -9.96 16.10
CA TRP A 245 8.17 -10.17 14.74
C TRP A 245 9.30 -10.37 13.74
N VAL A 246 10.35 -9.55 13.83
CA VAL A 246 11.54 -9.65 12.99
C VAL A 246 12.27 -10.98 13.22
N GLU A 247 12.38 -11.44 14.47
CA GLU A 247 12.97 -12.74 14.80
C GLU A 247 12.19 -13.93 14.23
N GLN A 248 10.87 -13.78 14.04
CA GLN A 248 10.03 -14.76 13.33
C GLN A 248 10.09 -14.63 11.80
N GLY A 249 10.87 -13.68 11.27
CA GLY A 249 10.98 -13.44 9.82
C GLY A 249 9.76 -12.75 9.22
N CYS A 250 8.99 -12.01 10.02
CA CYS A 250 7.87 -11.22 9.51
C CYS A 250 8.40 -10.04 8.69
N TYR A 251 7.74 -9.77 7.56
CA TYR A 251 7.94 -8.55 6.81
C TYR A 251 7.29 -7.37 7.54
N VAL A 252 7.90 -6.21 7.42
CA VAL A 252 7.50 -4.97 8.10
C VAL A 252 7.30 -3.91 7.03
N ALA A 253 6.05 -3.49 6.81
CA ALA A 253 5.75 -2.41 5.90
C ALA A 253 5.61 -1.08 6.64
N LEU A 254 6.19 -0.05 6.04
CA LEU A 254 6.25 1.29 6.58
C LEU A 254 5.50 2.22 5.63
N GLY A 255 4.51 2.92 6.17
CA GLY A 255 3.73 3.93 5.47
C GLY A 255 4.26 5.36 5.68
N GLY A 256 3.43 6.34 5.36
CA GLY A 256 3.80 7.75 5.47
C GLY A 256 4.20 8.19 6.88
N ALA A 257 3.80 7.47 7.94
CA ALA A 257 4.22 7.74 9.33
C ALA A 257 5.73 7.74 9.52
N LEU A 258 6.48 6.98 8.73
CA LEU A 258 7.95 6.98 8.80
C LEU A 258 8.54 8.40 8.61
N THR A 259 7.87 9.22 7.79
CA THR A 259 8.25 10.60 7.49
C THR A 259 7.84 11.61 8.58
N PHE A 260 7.00 11.23 9.53
CA PHE A 260 6.47 12.18 10.50
C PHE A 260 7.53 12.51 11.55
N LYS A 261 7.66 13.80 11.89
CA LYS A 261 8.70 14.26 12.82
C LYS A 261 8.69 13.53 14.16
N ARG A 262 7.53 13.08 14.63
CA ARG A 262 7.34 12.42 15.93
C ARG A 262 7.71 10.94 15.94
N CYS A 263 7.81 10.29 14.78
CA CYS A 263 8.04 8.85 14.67
C CYS A 263 9.53 8.49 14.69
N GLN A 264 10.29 9.01 15.66
CA GLN A 264 11.72 8.69 15.77
C GLN A 264 11.93 7.24 16.19
N ASP A 265 11.14 6.74 17.13
CA ASP A 265 11.25 5.35 17.60
C ASP A 265 11.02 4.35 16.46
N THR A 266 10.10 4.65 15.54
CA THR A 266 9.88 3.87 14.31
C THR A 266 11.12 3.86 13.41
N ARG A 267 11.76 5.03 13.22
CA ARG A 267 13.00 5.13 12.42
C ARG A 267 14.15 4.36 13.06
N ASP A 268 14.26 4.41 14.38
CA ASP A 268 15.27 3.66 15.14
C ASP A 268 15.03 2.15 15.04
N ALA A 269 13.76 1.71 15.02
CA ALA A 269 13.39 0.32 14.78
C ALA A 269 13.76 -0.12 13.34
N VAL A 270 13.38 0.66 12.33
CA VAL A 270 13.71 0.40 10.92
C VAL A 270 15.22 0.31 10.69
N ALA A 271 16.01 1.15 11.35
CA ALA A 271 17.48 1.11 11.25
C ALA A 271 18.09 -0.22 11.76
N ARG A 272 17.36 -0.98 12.58
CA ARG A 272 17.77 -2.27 13.13
C ARG A 272 17.19 -3.47 12.37
N THR A 273 16.11 -3.26 11.61
CA THR A 273 15.44 -4.31 10.85
C THR A 273 16.30 -4.78 9.67
N PRO A 274 16.47 -6.10 9.45
CA PRO A 274 17.10 -6.64 8.26
C PRO A 274 16.43 -6.11 6.97
N ARG A 275 17.24 -5.61 6.04
CA ARG A 275 16.73 -4.97 4.80
C ARG A 275 15.86 -5.89 3.95
N ASN A 276 16.04 -7.21 4.05
CA ASN A 276 15.26 -8.21 3.34
C ASN A 276 13.86 -8.47 3.96
N LEU A 277 13.51 -7.78 5.06
CA LEU A 277 12.19 -7.83 5.68
C LEU A 277 11.44 -6.50 5.57
N LEU A 278 12.08 -5.43 5.09
CA LEU A 278 11.47 -4.12 4.96
C LEU A 278 10.63 -4.01 3.70
N LEU A 279 9.46 -3.39 3.82
CA LEU A 279 8.54 -3.05 2.73
C LEU A 279 8.11 -1.58 2.84
N THR A 280 7.62 -1.03 1.74
CA THR A 280 7.04 0.32 1.66
C THR A 280 5.58 0.24 1.25
N GLU A 281 4.79 1.16 1.77
CA GLU A 281 3.36 1.24 1.48
C GLU A 281 2.83 2.67 1.62
N THR A 282 1.55 2.87 1.34
CA THR A 282 0.85 4.13 1.59
C THR A 282 -0.26 4.06 2.61
N ASP A 283 -0.93 2.92 2.75
CA ASP A 283 -2.24 2.86 3.40
C ASP A 283 -3.25 3.83 2.75
N SER A 284 -3.14 4.05 1.43
CA SER A 284 -4.04 4.95 0.70
C SER A 284 -5.51 4.61 0.95
N PRO A 285 -6.41 5.58 1.21
CA PRO A 285 -6.26 7.04 1.09
C PRO A 285 -5.67 7.74 2.33
N TYR A 286 -5.21 6.99 3.32
CA TYR A 286 -4.81 7.48 4.63
C TYR A 286 -3.32 7.85 4.70
N MET A 287 -2.93 8.47 5.82
CA MET A 287 -1.52 8.60 6.24
C MET A 287 -0.54 9.27 5.27
N THR A 288 -0.98 10.22 4.46
CA THR A 288 -0.13 10.98 3.51
C THR A 288 1.18 11.46 4.15
N PRO A 289 2.35 11.20 3.52
CA PRO A 289 3.66 11.53 4.08
C PRO A 289 3.86 13.04 4.25
N GLU A 290 4.76 13.43 5.17
CA GLU A 290 5.24 14.81 5.25
C GLU A 290 5.98 15.19 3.95
N PRO A 291 5.81 16.43 3.43
CA PRO A 291 5.09 17.56 4.04
C PRO A 291 3.60 17.65 3.65
N MET A 292 3.03 16.64 3.01
CA MET A 292 1.69 16.67 2.38
C MET A 292 0.54 16.25 3.31
N ARG A 293 0.74 16.27 4.63
CA ARG A 293 -0.32 15.96 5.60
C ARG A 293 -1.61 16.75 5.33
N GLY A 294 -2.76 16.09 5.42
CA GLY A 294 -4.09 16.69 5.29
C GLY A 294 -4.68 16.74 3.87
N VAL A 295 -4.05 16.07 2.90
CA VAL A 295 -4.68 15.67 1.62
C VAL A 295 -4.80 14.14 1.57
N PRO A 296 -5.70 13.56 0.76
CA PRO A 296 -5.74 12.11 0.52
C PRO A 296 -4.40 11.59 0.02
N CYS A 297 -4.00 10.41 0.50
CA CYS A 297 -2.80 9.73 0.04
C CYS A 297 -3.14 8.90 -1.20
N GLY A 298 -2.33 8.99 -2.24
CA GLY A 298 -2.36 8.08 -3.38
C GLY A 298 -1.14 7.15 -3.38
N PRO A 299 -1.16 5.97 -4.00
CA PRO A 299 -0.06 4.99 -3.97
C PRO A 299 1.30 5.57 -4.44
N ALA A 300 1.27 6.54 -5.36
CA ALA A 300 2.45 7.28 -5.81
C ALA A 300 3.21 7.99 -4.67
N HIS A 301 2.58 8.27 -3.53
CA HIS A 301 3.22 8.88 -2.37
C HIS A 301 4.23 7.95 -1.67
N THR A 302 4.21 6.64 -1.93
CA THR A 302 5.19 5.68 -1.39
C THR A 302 6.64 6.07 -1.70
N VAL A 303 6.87 6.86 -2.78
CA VAL A 303 8.21 7.39 -3.11
C VAL A 303 8.82 8.22 -1.99
N PHE A 304 8.01 8.94 -1.21
CA PHE A 304 8.47 9.73 -0.07
C PHE A 304 8.85 8.82 1.11
N THR A 305 8.09 7.76 1.31
CA THR A 305 8.41 6.75 2.33
C THR A 305 9.70 6.02 1.99
N ALA A 306 9.88 5.61 0.73
CA ALA A 306 11.11 4.98 0.25
C ALA A 306 12.34 5.90 0.37
N ALA A 307 12.19 7.18 0.05
CA ALA A 307 13.25 8.17 0.23
C ALA A 307 13.65 8.34 1.70
N CYS A 308 12.66 8.46 2.59
CA CYS A 308 12.91 8.54 4.03
C CYS A 308 13.57 7.27 4.57
N MET A 309 13.13 6.09 4.11
CA MET A 309 13.75 4.82 4.49
C MET A 309 15.22 4.74 4.05
N ALA A 310 15.56 5.26 2.87
CA ALA A 310 16.94 5.35 2.41
C ALA A 310 17.81 6.25 3.30
N GLU A 311 17.26 7.37 3.76
CA GLU A 311 17.93 8.27 4.72
C GLU A 311 18.16 7.56 6.07
N VAL A 312 17.12 6.91 6.60
CA VAL A 312 17.18 6.16 7.87
C VAL A 312 18.24 5.06 7.84
N LEU A 313 18.37 4.37 6.70
CA LEU A 313 19.33 3.27 6.50
C LEU A 313 20.73 3.75 6.06
N GLY A 314 20.99 5.07 6.06
CA GLY A 314 22.30 5.64 5.74
C GLY A 314 22.73 5.46 4.28
N CYS A 315 21.78 5.38 3.35
CA CYS A 315 22.07 5.19 1.92
C CYS A 315 22.43 6.53 1.25
N GLU A 316 23.65 7.03 1.51
CA GLU A 316 24.11 8.35 1.06
C GLU A 316 24.43 8.41 -0.45
N SER A 317 24.89 7.30 -1.03
CA SER A 317 25.25 7.23 -2.45
C SER A 317 24.07 6.79 -3.33
N ALA A 318 24.07 7.23 -4.59
CA ALA A 318 23.10 6.79 -5.59
C ALA A 318 23.09 5.25 -5.75
N ALA A 319 24.26 4.61 -5.68
CA ALA A 319 24.38 3.16 -5.75
C ALA A 319 23.73 2.46 -4.54
N ALA A 320 23.96 2.97 -3.33
CA ALA A 320 23.38 2.41 -2.12
C ALA A 320 21.84 2.56 -2.10
N ARG A 321 21.32 3.69 -2.59
CA ARG A 321 19.87 3.88 -2.76
C ARG A 321 19.30 2.92 -3.80
N ALA A 322 19.96 2.78 -4.95
CA ALA A 322 19.53 1.83 -5.98
C ALA A 322 19.47 0.39 -5.45
N GLU A 323 20.47 -0.04 -4.68
CA GLU A 323 20.51 -1.36 -4.05
C GLU A 323 19.39 -1.55 -3.03
N LEU A 324 19.14 -0.56 -2.16
CA LEU A 324 18.03 -0.62 -1.22
C LEU A 324 16.68 -0.73 -1.94
N LEU A 325 16.42 0.13 -2.92
CA LEU A 325 15.15 0.13 -3.66
C LEU A 325 14.95 -1.20 -4.41
N ALA A 326 16.02 -1.77 -4.97
CA ALA A 326 15.98 -3.10 -5.56
C ALA A 326 15.62 -4.19 -4.53
N GLN A 327 16.19 -4.14 -3.33
CA GLN A 327 15.88 -5.06 -2.24
C GLN A 327 14.42 -4.93 -1.77
N LEU A 328 13.92 -3.72 -1.53
CA LEU A 328 12.53 -3.48 -1.10
C LEU A 328 11.54 -4.02 -2.13
N ARG A 329 11.82 -3.78 -3.41
CA ARG A 329 11.03 -4.30 -4.52
C ARG A 329 11.08 -5.83 -4.59
N GLU A 330 12.24 -6.44 -4.41
CA GLU A 330 12.38 -7.90 -4.36
C GLU A 330 11.58 -8.49 -3.20
N ASN A 331 11.65 -7.89 -2.02
CA ASN A 331 10.87 -8.31 -0.85
C ASN A 331 9.36 -8.28 -1.16
N ALA A 332 8.86 -7.17 -1.70
CA ALA A 332 7.45 -7.00 -2.04
C ALA A 332 6.98 -8.07 -3.04
N ARG A 333 7.76 -8.30 -4.09
CA ARG A 333 7.42 -9.26 -5.14
C ARG A 333 7.57 -10.71 -4.69
N ALA A 334 8.56 -11.03 -3.87
CA ALA A 334 8.75 -12.36 -3.31
C ALA A 334 7.56 -12.74 -2.41
N LEU A 335 7.03 -11.79 -1.65
CA LEU A 335 5.90 -12.03 -0.76
C LEU A 335 4.55 -12.02 -1.51
N LEU A 336 4.31 -11.00 -2.35
CA LEU A 336 2.97 -10.68 -2.86
C LEU A 336 2.82 -10.84 -4.39
N ASP A 337 3.89 -10.83 -5.20
CA ASP A 337 3.81 -11.08 -6.66
C ASP A 337 4.06 -12.56 -7.00
N ARG A 338 3.31 -13.43 -6.33
CA ARG A 338 3.51 -14.89 -6.37
C ARG A 338 2.61 -15.63 -7.36
N PRO A 339 3.05 -16.78 -7.91
CA PRO A 339 2.17 -17.63 -8.71
C PRO A 339 1.01 -18.17 -7.87
N PRO A 340 -0.10 -18.57 -8.51
CA PRO A 340 -1.24 -19.15 -7.81
C PRO A 340 -0.84 -20.41 -7.04
N THR A 341 -1.36 -20.57 -5.83
CA THR A 341 -1.10 -21.75 -5.01
C THR A 341 -1.77 -22.99 -5.59
N ALA A 342 -1.35 -24.19 -5.18
CA ALA A 342 -2.03 -25.43 -5.58
C ALA A 342 -3.52 -25.42 -5.15
N TRP A 343 -3.83 -24.80 -4.01
CA TRP A 343 -5.20 -24.61 -3.57
C TRP A 343 -5.96 -23.68 -4.52
N GLN A 344 -5.40 -22.53 -4.90
CA GLN A 344 -6.04 -21.63 -5.86
C GLN A 344 -6.25 -22.30 -7.23
N GLN A 345 -5.27 -23.06 -7.73
CA GLN A 345 -5.42 -23.79 -9.00
C GLN A 345 -6.55 -24.82 -8.96
N ALA A 346 -6.80 -25.43 -7.81
CA ALA A 346 -7.87 -26.42 -7.63
C ALA A 346 -9.26 -25.78 -7.42
N HIS A 347 -9.32 -24.54 -6.94
CA HIS A 347 -10.56 -23.86 -6.54
C HIS A 347 -10.92 -22.64 -7.42
N ALA A 348 -10.02 -22.22 -8.32
CA ALA A 348 -10.24 -21.09 -9.21
C ALA A 348 -11.47 -21.33 -10.10
N PRO A 349 -12.32 -20.31 -10.32
CA PRO A 349 -13.43 -20.42 -11.26
C PRO A 349 -12.94 -20.77 -12.67
N ALA A 350 -13.66 -21.63 -13.39
CA ALA A 350 -13.27 -22.09 -14.73
C ALA A 350 -12.94 -20.94 -15.71
N ALA A 351 -13.64 -19.80 -15.60
CA ALA A 351 -13.43 -18.60 -16.43
C ALA A 351 -12.11 -17.84 -16.15
N VAL A 352 -11.37 -18.21 -15.10
CA VAL A 352 -10.05 -17.62 -14.78
C VAL A 352 -8.91 -18.50 -15.31
N ASN A 353 -9.10 -19.82 -15.39
CA ASN A 353 -8.12 -20.74 -15.95
C ASN A 353 -7.85 -20.53 -17.45
N GLU A 354 -8.79 -19.96 -18.21
CA GLU A 354 -8.58 -19.64 -19.62
C GLU A 354 -7.71 -18.38 -19.84
N ARG A 355 -7.66 -17.45 -18.86
CA ARG A 355 -6.88 -16.20 -18.95
C ARG A 355 -5.41 -16.33 -18.54
N ASN A 356 -5.08 -17.36 -17.75
CA ASN A 356 -3.71 -17.62 -17.28
C ASN A 356 -2.89 -18.53 -18.22
N CYS A 357 -3.41 -18.86 -19.41
CA CYS A 357 -2.77 -19.70 -20.41
C CYS A 357 -2.11 -18.91 -21.56
N GLU A 358 -2.08 -17.56 -21.52
CA GLU A 358 -1.40 -16.70 -22.50
C GLU A 358 -0.19 -15.95 -21.96
#